data_AF-A0A355DJS5-F1
#
_entry.id   AF-A0A355DJS5-F1
#
_cell.length_a   1.000
_cell.length_b   1.000
_cell.length_c   1.000
_cell.angle_alpha   90.00
_cell.angle_beta   90.00
_cell.angle_gamma   90.00
#
_symmetry.space_group_name_H-M   'P 1'
#
loop_
_entity.id
_entity.type
_entity.pdbx_description
1 polymer ?
#
loop_
_entity_poly.entity_id
_entity_poly.type
_entity_poly.pdbx_seq_one_letter_code
_entity_poly.pdbx_strand_id
1 'polypeptide(L)' 'MKAFVAGATGQTGRRIVKELVKRNIPVRAMVRNLETGKELLPP' A
#
# COMPACT_ATOMS: atom_id res chain seq x y z
N MET A 1 12.80 9.59 2.48
CA MET A 1 12.81 8.13 2.18
C MET A 1 11.37 7.64 2.08
N LYS A 2 11.05 6.70 1.18
CA LYS A 2 9.67 6.18 0.94
C LYS A 2 9.72 4.66 1.04
N ALA A 3 8.83 4.05 1.83
CA ALA A 3 8.74 2.60 1.92
C ALA A 3 8.14 2.03 0.62
N PHE A 4 8.74 0.98 0.07
CA PHE A 4 8.19 0.26 -1.08
C PHE A 4 7.53 -1.03 -0.61
N VAL A 5 6.25 -1.22 -0.93
CA VAL A 5 5.51 -2.43 -0.55
C VAL A 5 5.13 -3.21 -1.80
N ALA A 6 5.82 -4.33 -2.02
CA ALA A 6 5.48 -5.30 -3.04
C ALA A 6 4.24 -6.11 -2.62
N GLY A 7 3.39 -6.49 -3.58
CA GLY A 7 2.18 -7.26 -3.28
C GLY A 7 1.20 -6.50 -2.38
N ALA A 8 1.11 -5.17 -2.55
CA ALA A 8 0.36 -4.30 -1.65
C ALA A 8 -1.13 -4.64 -1.56
N THR A 9 -1.72 -5.28 -2.58
CA THR A 9 -3.13 -5.71 -2.57
C THR A 9 -3.38 -7.02 -1.81
N GLY A 10 -2.34 -7.76 -1.41
CA GLY A 10 -2.48 -8.96 -0.60
C GLY A 10 -2.93 -8.65 0.83
N GLN A 11 -3.38 -9.68 1.58
CA GLN A 11 -3.85 -9.53 2.96
C GLN A 11 -2.84 -8.81 3.86
N THR A 12 -1.58 -9.26 3.85
CA THR A 12 -0.52 -8.67 4.66
C THR A 12 -0.04 -7.34 4.11
N GLY A 13 0.21 -7.25 2.80
CA GLY A 13 0.68 -6.02 2.14
C GLY A 13 -0.25 -4.84 2.42
N ARG A 14 -1.56 -5.04 2.31
CA ARG A 14 -2.56 -4.00 2.57
C ARG A 14 -2.53 -3.52 4.02
N ARG A 15 -2.35 -4.43 4.99
CA ARG A 15 -2.24 -4.08 6.42
C ARG A 15 -0.98 -3.25 6.69
N ILE A 16 0.14 -3.63 6.07
CA ILE A 16 1.40 -2.87 6.16
C ILE A 16 1.23 -1.47 5.59
N VAL A 17 0.67 -1.33 4.38
CA VAL A 17 0.43 -0.01 3.77
C VAL A 17 -0.42 0.88 4.69
N LYS A 18 -1.53 0.36 5.22
CA LYS A 18 -2.41 1.10 6.14
C LYS A 18 -1.67 1.58 7.39
N GLU A 19 -0.87 0.73 8.00
CA GLU A 19 -0.13 1.09 9.22
C GLU A 19 0.98 2.12 8.95
N LEU A 20 1.67 2.01 7.82
CA LEU A 20 2.69 2.99 7.41
C LEU A 20 2.08 4.36 7.13
N VAL A 21 0.96 4.41 6.40
CA VAL A 21 0.23 5.66 6.12
C VAL A 21 -0.28 6.29 7.42
N LYS A 22 -0.83 5.48 8.35
CA LYS A 22 -1.28 5.96 9.67
C LYS A 22 -0.16 6.62 10.48
N ARG A 23 1.09 6.19 10.28
CA ARG A 23 2.29 6.76 10.92
C ARG A 23 2.92 7.92 10.14
N ASN A 24 2.24 8.41 9.10
CA ASN A 24 2.75 9.43 8.18
C ASN A 24 4.05 9.02 7.47
N ILE A 25 4.27 7.72 7.26
CA ILE A 25 5.41 7.22 6.50
C ILE A 25 5.00 7.15 5.03
N PRO A 26 5.70 7.86 4.11
CA PRO A 26 5.37 7.78 2.69
C PRO A 26 5.51 6.35 2.15
N VAL A 27 4.53 5.86 1.37
CA VAL A 27 4.52 4.49 0.81
C VAL A 27 4.34 4.48 -0.71
N ARG A 28 5.14 3.69 -1.42
CA ARG A 28 4.96 3.37 -2.85
C ARG A 28 4.52 1.92 -2.94
N ALA A 29 3.24 1.72 -3.26
CA ALA A 29 2.65 0.39 -3.39
C ALA A 29 2.84 -0.15 -4.82
N MET A 30 3.33 -1.38 -4.94
CA MET A 30 3.33 -2.11 -6.20
C MET A 30 2.04 -2.91 -6.30
N VAL A 31 1.28 -2.65 -7.36
CA VAL A 31 0.02 -3.33 -7.66
C VAL A 31 0.08 -3.87 -9.08
N ARG A 32 -0.58 -5.01 -9.32
CA ARG A 32 -0.70 -5.58 -10.67
C ARG A 32 -1.73 -4.82 -11.51
N ASN A 33 -2.85 -4.46 -10.88
CA ASN A 33 -3.92 -3.66 -11.46
C ASN A 33 -4.08 -2.38 -10.62
N LEU A 34 -4.08 -1.23 -11.29
CA LEU A 34 -4.13 0.08 -10.63
C LEU A 34 -5.51 0.39 -10.04
N GLU A 35 -6.60 -0.01 -10.70
CA GLU A 35 -7.98 0.19 -10.24
C GLU A 35 -8.22 -0.58 -8.94
N THR A 36 -7.87 -1.87 -8.91
CA THR A 36 -7.93 -2.69 -7.69
C THR A 36 -7.05 -2.09 -6.57
N GLY A 37 -5.89 -1.53 -6.93
CA GLY A 37 -5.03 -0.82 -5.99
C GLY A 37 -5.73 0.37 -5.34
N LYS A 38 -6.38 1.22 -6.15
CA LYS A 38 -7.11 2.41 -5.68
C LYS A 38 -8.32 2.06 -4.82
N GLU A 39 -8.99 0.93 -5.08
CA GLU A 39 -10.11 0.46 -4.27
C GLU A 39 -9.66 -0.09 -2.91
N LEU A 40 -8.57 -0.86 -2.88
CA LEU A 40 -8.16 -1.61 -1.69
C LEU A 40 -7.20 -0.86 -0.75
N LEU A 41 -6.48 0.13 -1.25
CA LEU A 41 -5.42 0.85 -0.54
C LEU A 41 -5.86 2.26 -0.16
N PRO A 42 -5.35 2.81 0.97
CA PRO A 42 -5.56 4.22 1.29
C PRO A 42 -4.96 5.14 0.20
N PRO A 43 -5.49 6.37 0.06
CA PRO A 43 -5.04 7.33 -0.95
C PRO A 43 -3.59 7.79 -0.75
#